data_AF-A0A359E487-F1
#
_entry.id   AF-A0A359E487-F1
#
_cell.length_a   1.000
_cell.length_b   1.000
_cell.length_c   1.000
_cell.angle_alpha   90.00
_cell.angle_beta   90.00
_cell.angle_gamma   90.00
#
_symmetry.space_group_name_H-M   'P 1'
#
loop_
_entity.id
_entity.type
_entity.pdbx_description
1 polymer ?
#
loop_
_entity_poly.entity_id
_entity_poly.type
_entity_poly.pdbx_seq_one_letter_code
_entity_poly.pdbx_strand_id
1 'polypeptide(L)'
;PAVGSLSISSLVSGFESGFLSGIVNSESGYSLDLTLEASGKFLTYKIEDAKLQSYDYSMDVNDRMLMNASFAFQVSPNPGGLQISGNTQESLAG
;
A
#
# COMPACT_ATOMS: atom_id res chain seq x y z
N PRO A 1 22.36 0.05 -0.11
CA PRO A 1 20.93 -0.08 -0.47
C PRO A 1 20.05 -0.05 0.78
N ALA A 2 19.07 0.84 0.85
CA ALA A 2 18.09 0.86 1.93
C ALA A 2 16.89 -0.02 1.54
N VAL A 3 16.34 -0.75 2.50
CA VAL A 3 15.14 -1.59 2.32
C VAL A 3 14.03 -0.95 3.13
N GLY A 4 12.93 -0.60 2.45
CA GLY A 4 11.71 -0.10 3.07
C GLY A 4 10.72 -1.22 3.33
N SER A 5 9.83 -1.01 4.29
CA SER A 5 8.68 -1.87 4.53
C SER A 5 7.40 -1.06 4.60
N LEU A 6 6.29 -1.66 4.14
CA LEU A 6 4.94 -1.13 4.22
C LEU A 6 4.02 -2.21 4.78
N SER A 7 3.36 -1.91 5.88
CA SER A 7 2.34 -2.78 6.47
C SER A 7 0.97 -2.11 6.36
N ILE A 8 0.00 -2.84 5.82
CA ILE A 8 -1.38 -2.39 5.65
C ILE A 8 -2.25 -3.29 6.51
N SER A 9 -2.95 -2.68 7.46
CA SER A 9 -4.00 -3.32 8.24
C SER A 9 -5.32 -2.62 7.94
N SER A 10 -6.32 -3.35 7.47
CA SER A 10 -7.61 -2.79 7.10
C SER A 10 -8.75 -3.67 7.59
N LEU A 11 -9.83 -3.03 8.02
CA LEU A 11 -11.10 -3.67 8.30
C LEU A 11 -12.00 -3.49 7.08
N VAL A 12 -12.22 -4.56 6.34
CA VAL A 12 -13.01 -4.58 5.12
C VAL A 12 -14.41 -5.12 5.45
N SER A 13 -15.46 -4.45 4.97
CA SER A 13 -16.84 -4.92 5.07
C SER A 13 -17.42 -5.19 3.68
N GLY A 14 -18.39 -6.11 3.59
CA GLY A 14 -19.06 -6.43 2.32
C GLY A 14 -18.36 -7.49 1.46
N PHE A 15 -17.45 -8.26 2.06
CA PHE A 15 -16.85 -9.43 1.42
C PHE A 15 -17.71 -10.67 1.71
N GLU A 16 -18.77 -10.89 0.94
CA GLU A 16 -19.79 -11.94 1.23
C GLU A 16 -19.31 -13.36 0.90
N SER A 17 -18.44 -13.54 -0.09
CA SER A 17 -17.79 -14.83 -0.38
C SER A 17 -16.68 -14.66 -1.42
N GLY A 18 -15.64 -15.48 -1.30
CA GLY A 18 -14.51 -15.52 -2.22
C GLY A 18 -13.31 -16.15 -1.55
N PHE A 19 -12.81 -17.26 -2.10
CA PHE A 19 -11.53 -17.81 -1.67
C PHE A 19 -10.43 -16.95 -2.29
N LEU A 20 -9.61 -16.30 -1.45
CA LEU A 20 -8.40 -15.57 -1.87
C LEU A 20 -7.33 -16.59 -2.34
N SER A 21 -7.63 -17.40 -3.36
CA SER A 21 -6.65 -18.19 -4.11
C SER A 21 -5.89 -17.23 -5.02
N GLY A 22 -4.77 -16.71 -4.57
CA GLY A 22 -3.92 -15.97 -5.50
C GLY A 22 -2.73 -15.31 -4.85
N ILE A 23 -2.82 -14.98 -3.56
CA ILE A 23 -1.72 -14.34 -2.85
C ILE A 23 -0.72 -15.42 -2.43
N VAL A 24 0.23 -15.69 -3.31
CA VAL A 24 1.38 -16.55 -3.01
C VAL A 24 2.34 -15.73 -2.15
N ASN A 25 2.75 -16.27 -0.99
CA ASN A 25 3.62 -15.66 0.04
C ASN A 25 5.04 -15.25 -0.45
N SER A 26 5.26 -15.03 -1.74
CA SER A 26 6.52 -14.60 -2.33
C SER A 26 6.34 -13.88 -3.67
N GLU A 27 5.14 -13.43 -4.02
CA GLU A 27 4.96 -12.57 -5.18
C GLU A 27 5.73 -11.24 -5.02
N SER A 28 6.38 -10.85 -6.11
CA SER A 28 7.11 -9.59 -6.27
C SER A 28 6.57 -8.84 -7.48
N GLY A 29 6.95 -7.57 -7.62
CA GLY A 29 6.42 -6.73 -8.70
C GLY A 29 5.14 -5.97 -8.34
N TYR A 30 4.72 -5.95 -7.07
CA TYR A 30 3.59 -5.12 -6.67
C TYR A 30 3.92 -3.64 -6.85
N SER A 31 2.96 -2.90 -7.42
CA SER A 31 2.97 -1.44 -7.49
C SER A 31 1.92 -0.90 -6.53
N LEU A 32 2.34 -0.10 -5.55
CA LEU A 32 1.47 0.44 -4.50
C LEU A 32 1.51 1.97 -4.56
N ASP A 33 0.35 2.59 -4.66
CA ASP A 33 0.20 4.05 -4.62
C ASP A 33 -0.47 4.46 -3.30
N LEU A 34 0.30 5.08 -2.40
CA LEU A 34 -0.22 5.69 -1.18
C LEU A 34 -0.44 7.19 -1.43
N THR A 35 -1.71 7.57 -1.59
CA THR A 35 -2.09 8.98 -1.71
C THR A 35 -2.58 9.52 -0.37
N LEU A 36 -1.89 10.54 0.14
CA LEU A 36 -2.31 11.31 1.30
C LEU A 36 -2.98 12.59 0.80
N GLU A 37 -4.17 12.89 1.32
CA GLU A 37 -4.87 14.15 1.10
C GLU A 37 -4.93 14.93 2.41
N ALA A 38 -4.59 16.22 2.35
CA ALA A 38 -4.78 17.14 3.45
C ALA A 38 -5.05 18.55 2.92
N SER A 39 -6.21 19.11 3.28
CA SER A 39 -6.61 20.48 2.95
C SER A 39 -6.52 20.78 1.44
N GLY A 40 -6.95 19.84 0.59
CA GLY A 40 -6.91 19.94 -0.86
C GLY A 40 -5.55 19.70 -1.50
N LYS A 41 -4.54 19.31 -0.71
CA LYS A 41 -3.19 18.96 -1.19
C LYS A 41 -3.03 17.45 -1.22
N PHE A 42 -2.36 16.97 -2.27
CA PHE A 42 -2.12 15.54 -2.48
C PHE A 42 -0.62 15.25 -2.49
N LEU A 43 -0.23 14.23 -1.73
CA LEU A 43 1.11 13.65 -1.74
C LEU A 43 0.97 12.16 -2.09
N THR A 44 1.64 11.73 -3.15
CA THR A 44 1.59 10.33 -3.60
C THR A 44 2.96 9.69 -3.43
N TYR A 45 3.01 8.62 -2.65
CA TYR A 45 4.14 7.70 -2.57
C TYR A 45 3.85 6.52 -3.48
N LYS A 46 4.66 6.35 -4.52
CA LYS A 46 4.60 5.21 -5.41
C LYS A 46 5.71 4.24 -5.04
N ILE A 47 5.36 3.01 -4.70
CA ILE A 47 6.31 1.95 -4.39
C ILE A 47 6.24 0.93 -5.51
N GLU A 48 7.35 0.76 -6.23
CA GLU A 48 7.48 -0.21 -7.32
C GLU A 48 8.34 -1.41 -6.90
N ASP A 49 8.07 -2.56 -7.49
CA ASP A 49 8.73 -3.84 -7.22
C ASP A 49 8.68 -4.22 -5.73
N ALA A 50 7.56 -3.96 -5.08
CA ALA A 50 7.32 -4.44 -3.74
C ALA A 50 7.15 -5.97 -3.75
N LYS A 51 7.79 -6.62 -2.77
CA LYS A 51 7.67 -8.05 -2.50
C LYS A 51 6.79 -8.26 -1.28
N LEU A 52 5.73 -9.04 -1.43
CA LEU A 52 4.90 -9.47 -0.32
C LEU A 52 5.72 -10.36 0.63
N GLN A 53 5.69 -10.02 1.91
CA GLN A 53 6.36 -10.75 2.99
C GLN A 53 5.37 -11.63 3.76
N SER A 54 4.19 -11.09 4.06
CA SER A 54 3.15 -11.80 4.77
C SER A 54 1.77 -11.29 4.37
N TYR A 55 0.81 -12.20 4.39
CA TYR A 55 -0.59 -11.88 4.19
C TYR A 55 -1.43 -12.76 5.12
N ASP A 56 -2.19 -12.12 5.99
CA ASP A 56 -3.06 -12.77 6.96
C ASP A 56 -4.43 -12.10 6.90
N TYR A 57 -5.49 -12.91 6.98
CA TYR A 57 -6.84 -12.38 7.11
C TYR A 57 -7.63 -13.20 8.14
N SER A 58 -8.53 -12.52 8.83
CA SER A 58 -9.49 -13.14 9.74
C SER A 58 -10.88 -12.57 9.49
N MET A 59 -11.88 -13.43 9.38
CA MET A 59 -13.28 -13.03 9.29
C MET A 59 -13.92 -13.07 10.67
N ASP A 60 -14.41 -11.92 11.13
CA ASP A 60 -15.31 -11.85 12.28
C ASP A 60 -16.71 -12.31 11.88
N VAL A 61 -17.49 -12.77 12.86
CA VAL A 61 -18.90 -13.20 12.71
C VAL A 61 -19.85 -12.13 12.17
N ASN A 62 -19.44 -10.87 12.13
CA ASN A 62 -20.25 -9.74 11.61
C ASN A 62 -19.87 -9.35 10.17
N ASP A 63 -19.38 -10.30 9.36
CA ASP A 63 -18.95 -10.09 7.96
C ASP A 63 -17.87 -8.99 7.81
N ARG A 64 -17.04 -8.86 8.84
CA ARG A 64 -15.90 -7.95 8.85
C ARG A 64 -14.63 -8.76 8.67
N MET A 65 -13.89 -8.46 7.62
CA MET A 65 -12.60 -9.08 7.37
C MET A 65 -11.50 -8.14 7.86
N LEU A 66 -10.74 -8.57 8.86
CA LEU A 66 -9.46 -7.95 9.16
C LEU A 66 -8.44 -8.51 8.17
N MET A 67 -7.83 -7.63 7.38
CA MET A 67 -6.76 -7.96 6.45
C MET A 67 -5.46 -7.32 6.92
N ASN A 68 -4.39 -8.10 6.99
CA ASN A 68 -3.04 -7.65 7.26
C ASN A 68 -2.12 -8.08 6.11
N ALA A 69 -1.43 -7.12 5.50
CA ALA A 69 -0.45 -7.39 4.46
C ALA A 69 0.85 -6.63 4.78
N SER A 70 1.99 -7.28 4.57
CA SER A 70 3.30 -6.65 4.71
C SER A 70 4.11 -6.79 3.44
N PHE A 71 4.72 -5.69 3.01
CA PHE A 71 5.52 -5.59 1.81
C PHE A 71 6.92 -5.08 2.15
N ALA A 72 7.93 -5.57 1.44
CA ALA A 72 9.28 -5.03 1.45
C ALA A 72 9.67 -4.56 0.06
N PHE A 73 10.39 -3.45 -0.05
CA PHE A 73 10.81 -2.86 -1.32
C PHE A 73 12.20 -2.23 -1.18
N GLN A 74 12.91 -2.10 -2.30
CA GLN A 74 14.17 -1.38 -2.32
C GLN A 74 13.92 0.14 -2.36
N VAL A 75 14.76 0.91 -1.68
CA VAL A 75 14.80 2.36 -1.86
C VAL A 75 15.93 2.65 -2.84
N SER A 76 15.55 2.83 -4.10
CA SER A 76 16.46 3.16 -5.20
C SER A 76 15.89 4.30 -6.04
N PRO A 77 16.75 5.17 -6.59
CA PRO A 77 16.33 6.05 -7.67
C PRO A 77 16.06 5.19 -8.93
N ASN A 78 14.87 5.35 -9.52
CA ASN A 78 14.37 4.97 -10.85
C ASN A 78 15.22 3.94 -11.67
N PRO A 79 14.64 2.82 -12.19
CA PRO A 79 13.22 2.57 -12.45
C PRO A 79 12.52 1.64 -11.46
N GLY A 80 12.94 1.59 -10.18
CA GLY A 80 12.27 0.76 -9.18
C GLY A 80 12.42 1.29 -7.76
N GLY A 81 11.57 0.81 -6.85
CA GLY A 81 11.58 1.22 -5.44
C GLY A 81 10.62 2.34 -5.08
N LEU A 82 10.92 3.08 -4.01
CA LEU A 82 10.11 4.20 -3.54
C LEU A 82 10.33 5.47 -4.36
N GLN A 83 9.26 5.98 -4.95
CA GLN A 83 9.16 7.26 -5.63
C GLN A 83 8.18 8.16 -4.89
N ILE A 84 8.48 9.45 -4.79
CA ILE A 84 7.65 10.44 -4.09
C ILE A 84 7.31 11.54 -5.08
N SER A 85 6.03 11.84 -5.23
CA SER A 85 5.55 12.94 -6.06
C SER A 85 4.42 13.69 -5.37
N GLY A 86 4.32 15.00 -5.57
CA GLY A 86 3.26 15.80 -4.97
C GLY A 86 3.19 17.19 -5.59
N ASN A 87 2.00 17.79 -5.54
CA ASN A 87 1.79 19.17 -5.94
C ASN A 87 1.62 20.03 -4.70
N THR A 88 2.67 20.76 -4.31
CA THR A 88 2.54 21.84 -3.33
C THR A 88 2.03 23.08 -4.05
N GLN A 89 0.71 23.30 -4.09
CA GLN A 89 0.23 24.65 -4.41
C GLN A 89 0.61 25.56 -3.22
N GLU A 90 1.60 26.43 -3.44
CA GLU A 90 1.79 27.62 -2.62
C GLU A 90 0.61 28.54 -2.90
N SER A 91 -0.33 28.63 -1.95
CA SER A 91 -1.34 29.67 -1.96
C SER A 91 -0.62 30.99 -1.70
N LEU A 92 -0.33 31.75 -2.76
CA LEU A 92 -0.02 33.17 -2.67
C LEU A 92 -1.29 33.90 -2.21
N ALA A 93 -1.52 33.93 -0.90
CA ALA A 93 -2.44 34.88 -0.30
C ALA A 93 -1.70 36.22 -0.20
N GLY A 94 -2.00 37.10 -1.16
CA GLY A 94 -1.71 38.54 -1.06
C GLY A 94 -2.72 39.27 -0.18
#